data_AF-A0A7X9PL30-F1
#
_entry.id   AF-A0A7X9PL30-F1
#
_cell.length_a   1.000
_cell.length_b   1.000
_cell.length_c   1.000
_cell.angle_alpha   90.00
_cell.angle_beta   90.00
_cell.angle_gamma   90.00
#
_symmetry.space_group_name_H-M   'P 1'
#
loop_
_entity.id
_entity.type
_entity.pdbx_description
1 polymer ?
#
loop_
_entity_poly.entity_id
_entity_poly.type
_entity_poly.pdbx_seq_one_letter_code
_entity_poly.pdbx_strand_id
1 'polypeptide(L)' 'MKYLFILLFASFAFISCTKDCKDCKAVTTDSQGNVVSEGTSNNYCDEDLDKKENEEPVVVGDNTTKWVCE' A
#
# COMPACT_ATOMS: atom_id res chain seq x y z
N MET A 1 -12.91 50.44 2.65
CA MET A 1 -12.04 49.43 2.01
C MET A 1 -11.09 48.83 3.05
N LYS A 2 -11.51 47.87 3.88
CA LYS A 2 -10.65 47.35 4.97
C LYS A 2 -10.87 45.87 5.32
N TYR A 3 -11.50 45.09 4.44
CA TYR A 3 -11.81 43.68 4.70
C TYR A 3 -11.49 42.75 3.51
N LEU A 4 -10.54 43.12 2.64
CA LEU A 4 -10.23 42.34 1.42
C LEU A 4 -8.90 41.56 1.49
N PHE A 5 -8.33 41.33 2.68
CA PHE A 5 -7.01 40.69 2.80
C PHE A 5 -6.97 39.43 3.67
N ILE A 6 -8.10 38.98 4.24
CA ILE A 6 -8.13 37.87 5.21
C ILE A 6 -8.46 36.51 4.55
N LEU A 7 -8.86 36.48 3.28
CA LEU A 7 -9.31 35.25 2.61
C LEU A 7 -8.21 34.47 1.85
N LEU A 8 -6.93 34.79 2.02
CA LEU A 8 -5.84 34.19 1.22
C LEU A 8 -5.10 33.01 1.89
N PHE A 9 -5.47 32.60 3.10
CA PHE A 9 -4.74 31.56 3.86
C PHE A 9 -5.51 30.26 4.10
N ALA A 10 -6.71 30.08 3.52
CA ALA A 10 -7.58 28.93 3.84
C ALA A 10 -7.58 27.80 2.80
N SER A 11 -6.80 27.88 1.71
CA SER A 11 -6.85 26.87 0.63
C SER A 11 -5.70 25.86 0.60
N PHE A 12 -4.69 25.98 1.46
CA PHE A 12 -3.53 25.07 1.49
C PHE A 12 -3.70 23.83 2.39
N ALA A 13 -4.91 23.57 2.92
CA ALA A 13 -5.17 22.38 3.74
C ALA A 13 -5.53 21.11 2.93
N PHE A 14 -5.57 21.19 1.59
CA PHE A 14 -5.95 20.05 0.74
C PHE A 14 -4.77 19.38 0.01
N ILE A 15 -3.52 19.63 0.41
CA ILE A 15 -2.49 18.59 0.26
C ILE A 15 -2.72 17.58 1.38
N SER A 16 -3.92 16.98 1.40
CA SER A 16 -4.10 15.70 2.05
C SER A 16 -3.26 14.75 1.22
N CYS A 17 -1.99 14.59 1.60
CA CYS A 17 -1.31 13.31 1.55
C CYS A 17 -1.67 12.50 0.30
N THR A 18 -1.05 12.82 -0.84
CA THR A 18 -0.87 11.85 -1.95
C THR A 18 0.07 10.75 -1.45
N LYS A 19 -0.38 10.04 -0.42
CA LYS A 19 0.26 8.85 0.09
C LYS A 19 -0.23 7.74 -0.81
N ASP A 20 0.70 7.09 -1.48
CA ASP A 20 0.39 5.87 -2.20
C ASP A 20 0.03 4.83 -1.14
N CYS A 21 -1.27 4.57 -1.00
CA CYS A 21 -1.83 3.60 -0.08
C CYS A 21 -2.47 2.48 -0.90
N LYS A 22 -2.13 1.23 -0.59
CA LYS A 22 -2.71 0.04 -1.20
C LYS A 22 -3.01 -1.00 -0.13
N ASP A 23 -3.97 -1.85 -0.44
CA ASP A 23 -4.28 -2.99 0.41
C ASP A 23 -3.37 -4.16 -0.01
N CYS A 24 -2.48 -4.58 0.89
CA CYS A 24 -1.56 -5.70 0.65
C CYS A 24 -1.96 -6.95 1.43
N LYS A 25 -1.88 -8.10 0.77
CA LYS A 25 -2.03 -9.43 1.36
C LYS A 25 -0.88 -10.36 0.98
N ALA A 26 -0.54 -11.28 1.87
CA ALA A 26 0.39 -12.35 1.55
C ALA A 26 -0.34 -13.45 0.76
N VAL A 27 0.15 -13.80 -0.42
CA VAL A 27 -0.41 -14.85 -1.28
C VAL A 27 0.62 -15.96 -1.42
N THR A 28 0.22 -17.17 -1.06
CA THR A 28 1.04 -18.38 -1.22
C THR A 28 0.57 -19.15 -2.45
N THR A 29 1.48 -19.41 -3.38
CA THR A 29 1.25 -20.22 -4.57
C THR A 29 2.08 -21.51 -4.55
N ASP A 30 1.55 -22.60 -5.08
CA ASP A 30 2.31 -23.83 -5.32
C ASP A 30 3.24 -23.71 -6.55
N SER A 31 3.98 -24.79 -6.84
CA SER A 31 4.89 -24.89 -7.98
C SER A 31 4.20 -24.86 -9.35
N GLN A 32 2.89 -25.02 -9.39
CA GLN A 32 2.05 -24.89 -10.59
C GLN A 32 1.46 -23.48 -10.74
N GLY A 33 1.67 -22.61 -9.75
CA GLY A 33 1.14 -21.25 -9.72
C GLY A 33 -0.27 -21.15 -9.16
N ASN A 34 -0.84 -22.21 -8.60
CA ASN A 34 -2.16 -22.16 -7.97
C ASN A 34 -2.05 -21.51 -6.59
N VAL A 35 -3.00 -20.63 -6.26
CA VAL A 35 -3.10 -20.06 -4.92
C VAL A 35 -3.56 -21.14 -3.94
N VAL A 36 -2.73 -21.43 -2.95
CA VAL A 36 -3.00 -22.42 -1.89
C VAL A 36 -3.33 -21.77 -0.55
N SER A 37 -2.96 -20.50 -0.37
CA SER A 37 -3.30 -19.72 0.84
C SER A 37 -3.24 -18.22 0.58
N GLU A 38 -4.13 -17.48 1.22
CA GLU A 38 -4.12 -16.01 1.25
C GLU A 38 -4.19 -15.53 2.70
N GLY A 39 -3.36 -14.55 3.03
CA GLY A 39 -3.36 -13.85 4.30
C GLY A 39 -4.41 -12.74 4.36
N THR A 40 -4.52 -12.11 5.52
CA THR A 40 -5.39 -10.94 5.70
C THR A 40 -4.86 -9.75 4.91
N SER A 41 -5.78 -9.04 4.24
CA SER A 41 -5.47 -7.80 3.55
C SER A 41 -5.42 -6.65 4.55
N ASN A 42 -4.32 -5.90 4.54
CA ASN A 42 -4.12 -4.72 5.38
C ASN A 42 -3.71 -3.53 4.51
N ASN A 43 -4.17 -2.34 4.87
CA ASN A 43 -3.80 -1.11 4.18
C ASN A 43 -2.39 -0.65 4.61
N TYR A 44 -1.50 -0.45 3.64
CA TYR A 44 -0.16 0.09 3.83
C TYR A 44 0.01 1.33 2.96
N CYS A 45 0.76 2.31 3.47
CA CYS A 45 1.01 3.57 2.79
C CYS A 45 2.50 3.93 2.81
N ASP A 46 2.93 4.73 1.83
CA ASP A 46 4.28 5.31 1.76
C ASP A 46 5.39 4.25 1.90
N GLU A 47 6.39 4.50 2.76
CA GLU A 47 7.52 3.58 3.01
C GLU A 47 7.08 2.18 3.42
N ASP A 48 5.93 2.02 4.08
CA ASP A 48 5.45 0.69 4.47
C ASP A 48 4.86 -0.06 3.28
N LEU A 49 4.21 0.65 2.35
CA LEU A 49 3.82 0.08 1.06
C LEU A 49 5.06 -0.30 0.25
N ASP A 50 6.04 0.59 0.15
CA ASP A 50 7.30 0.34 -0.57
C ASP A 50 8.02 -0.90 -0.01
N LYS A 51 8.09 -1.04 1.33
CA LYS A 51 8.69 -2.23 1.96
C LYS A 51 7.95 -3.51 1.55
N LYS A 52 6.62 -3.48 1.46
CA LYS A 52 5.82 -4.65 1.07
C LYS A 52 5.94 -5.00 -0.41
N GLU A 53 5.93 -4.01 -1.28
CA GLU A 53 6.09 -4.24 -2.73
C GLU A 53 7.51 -4.72 -3.09
N ASN A 54 8.52 -4.32 -2.31
CA ASN A 54 9.91 -4.74 -2.49
C ASN A 54 10.30 -5.96 -1.63
N GLU A 55 9.38 -6.53 -0.85
CA GLU A 55 9.66 -7.70 -0.01
C GLU A 55 9.89 -8.93 -0.92
N GLU A 56 11.04 -9.57 -0.79
CA GLU A 56 11.37 -10.76 -1.59
C GLU A 56 10.40 -11.92 -1.27
N PRO A 57 9.96 -12.68 -2.28
CA PRO A 57 9.13 -13.85 -2.05
C PRO A 57 9.84 -14.89 -1.17
N VAL A 58 9.11 -15.42 -0.19
CA VAL A 58 9.59 -16.48 0.69
C VAL A 58 9.21 -17.83 0.10
N VAL A 59 10.20 -18.68 -0.17
CA VAL A 59 9.98 -20.03 -0.70
C VAL A 59 10.16 -21.07 0.40
N VAL A 60 9.14 -21.89 0.65
CA VAL A 60 9.16 -22.99 1.62
C VAL A 60 8.65 -24.26 0.93
N GLY A 61 9.58 -25.19 0.64
CA GLY A 61 9.26 -26.38 -0.15
C GLY A 61 8.87 -26.00 -1.58
N ASP A 62 7.71 -26.48 -2.04
CA ASP A 62 7.15 -26.16 -3.37
C ASP A 62 6.29 -24.89 -3.38
N ASN A 63 6.15 -24.22 -2.24
CA ASN A 63 5.27 -23.07 -2.09
C ASN A 63 6.06 -21.76 -2.05
N THR A 64 5.60 -20.77 -2.80
CA THR A 64 6.14 -19.40 -2.82
C THR A 64 5.11 -18.45 -2.22
N THR A 65 5.49 -17.73 -1.17
CA THR A 65 4.68 -16.67 -0.57
C THR A 65 5.21 -15.32 -1.01
N LYS A 66 4.34 -14.45 -1.54
CA LYS A 66 4.68 -13.09 -1.92
C LYS A 66 3.62 -12.11 -1.45
N TRP A 67 4.01 -10.85 -1.24
CA TRP A 67 3.04 -9.78 -1.03
C TRP A 67 2.43 -9.35 -2.38
N VAL A 68 1.12 -9.19 -2.37
CA VAL A 68 0.36 -8.64 -3.50
C VAL A 68 -0.41 -7.44 -2.96
N CYS A 69 -0.14 -6.27 -3.51
CA CYS A 69 -0.77 -4.99 -3.15
C CYS A 69 -1.64 -4.50 -4.31
N GLU A 70 -2.91 -4.17 -4.03
CA GLU A 70 -3.92 -3.71 -5.01
C GLU A 70 -4.47 -2.32 -4.69
#